data_AF-A0A7S4SV55-F1
#
_entry.id   AF-A0A7S4SV55-F1
#
_cell.length_a   1.000
_cell.length_b   1.000
_cell.length_c   1.000
_cell.angle_alpha   90.00
_cell.angle_beta   90.00
_cell.angle_gamma   90.00
#
_symmetry.space_group_name_H-M   'P 1'
#
loop_
_entity.id
_entity.type
_entity.pdbx_description
1 polymer ?
#
loop_
_entity_poly.entity_id
_entity_poly.type
_entity_poly.pdbx_seq_one_letter_code
_entity_poly.pdbx_strand_id
1 'polypeptide(L)'
;LADKYQGQVEATGEDYNVEPLEDGPRPFKAFLDVGLVRTTTGHRVFACLKGALDGGVDIPHSETRFCGFDKEKKKLDAEVLREHIFGQHVAEYMNTMKDEEPQKYQEQFAKYVEAEVE
;
A
#
# COMPACT_ATOMS: atom_id res chain seq x y z
N LEU A 1 -23.85 3.18 0.35
CA LEU A 1 -22.82 2.16 0.03
C LEU A 1 -21.77 2.11 1.14
N ALA A 2 -21.25 3.25 1.60
CA ALA A 2 -20.24 3.35 2.66
C ALA A 2 -20.50 2.48 3.91
N ASP A 3 -21.70 2.56 4.51
CA ASP A 3 -22.00 1.78 5.72
C ASP A 3 -22.10 0.27 5.48
N LYS A 4 -22.32 -0.15 4.22
CA LYS A 4 -22.52 -1.55 3.81
C LYS A 4 -21.22 -2.23 3.38
N TYR A 5 -20.28 -1.47 2.84
CA TYR A 5 -19.00 -1.94 2.34
C TYR A 5 -17.89 -1.11 2.98
N GLN A 6 -17.65 -1.37 4.26
CA GLN A 6 -16.60 -0.68 5.03
C GLN A 6 -15.19 -1.12 4.60
N GLY A 7 -15.09 -2.22 3.85
CA GLY A 7 -13.84 -2.78 3.40
C GLY A 7 -13.10 -3.49 4.54
N GLN A 8 -11.78 -3.36 4.53
CA GLN A 8 -10.89 -3.93 5.53
C GLN A 8 -10.47 -2.84 6.53
N VAL A 9 -11.00 -2.91 7.75
CA VAL A 9 -10.81 -1.86 8.78
C VAL A 9 -9.36 -1.76 9.23
N GLU A 10 -8.66 -2.90 9.34
CA GLU A 10 -7.25 -2.96 9.70
C GLU A 10 -6.40 -3.29 8.47
N ALA A 11 -5.41 -2.45 8.17
CA ALA A 11 -4.47 -2.71 7.08
C ALA A 11 -3.53 -3.86 7.46
N THR A 12 -3.90 -5.11 7.11
CA THR A 12 -3.07 -6.30 7.35
C THR A 12 -2.05 -6.56 6.25
N GLY A 13 -2.25 -5.98 5.06
CA GLY A 13 -1.45 -6.25 3.87
C GLY A 13 -1.83 -7.54 3.12
N GLU A 14 -2.83 -8.29 3.60
CA GLU A 14 -3.36 -9.45 2.89
C GLU A 14 -4.15 -9.03 1.65
N ASP A 15 -4.27 -9.89 0.64
CA ASP A 15 -5.14 -9.62 -0.50
C ASP A 15 -6.62 -9.53 -0.07
N TYR A 16 -7.34 -8.53 -0.56
CA TYR A 16 -8.73 -8.27 -0.17
C TYR A 16 -9.57 -7.92 -1.39
N ASN A 17 -10.72 -8.60 -1.50
CA ASN A 17 -11.75 -8.32 -2.48
C ASN A 17 -13.09 -8.20 -1.77
N VAL A 18 -13.84 -7.15 -2.06
CA VAL A 18 -15.17 -6.96 -1.49
C VAL A 18 -16.16 -7.91 -2.14
N GLU A 19 -16.87 -8.68 -1.32
CA GLU A 19 -17.91 -9.59 -1.79
C GLU A 19 -19.29 -8.90 -1.80
N PRO A 20 -20.18 -9.21 -2.77
CA PRO A 20 -21.54 -8.69 -2.77
C PRO A 20 -22.33 -9.21 -1.56
N LEU A 21 -23.25 -8.39 -1.06
CA LEU A 21 -24.18 -8.80 -0.01
C LEU A 21 -25.30 -9.63 -0.64
N GLU A 22 -25.79 -10.64 0.07
CA GLU A 22 -26.94 -11.45 -0.38
C GLU A 22 -28.18 -10.56 -0.60
N ASP A 23 -28.48 -9.70 0.38
CA ASP A 23 -29.61 -8.76 0.34
C ASP A 23 -29.13 -7.30 0.36
N GLY A 24 -28.69 -6.80 -0.80
CA GLY A 24 -28.24 -5.42 -0.89
C GLY A 24 -27.82 -4.96 -2.29
N PRO A 25 -27.51 -3.65 -2.44
CA PRO A 25 -26.87 -3.16 -3.65
C PRO A 25 -25.47 -3.76 -3.76
N ARG A 26 -25.04 -4.09 -4.98
CA ARG A 26 -23.68 -4.58 -5.27
C ARG A 26 -22.60 -3.55 -4.89
N PRO A 27 -21.35 -3.97 -4.62
CA PRO A 27 -20.25 -3.04 -4.38
C PRO A 27 -20.01 -2.17 -5.62
N PHE A 28 -19.43 -0.99 -5.39
CA PHE A 28 -19.07 -0.11 -6.49
C PHE A 28 -17.90 -0.73 -7.26
N LYS A 29 -18.12 -0.98 -8.55
CA LYS A 29 -17.11 -1.57 -9.42
C LYS A 29 -16.34 -0.51 -10.18
N ALA A 30 -15.02 -0.61 -10.15
CA ALA A 30 -14.12 0.27 -10.90
C ALA A 30 -12.98 -0.52 -11.57
N PHE A 31 -12.27 0.16 -12.47
CA PHE A 31 -11.08 -0.36 -13.12
C PHE A 31 -9.93 0.63 -12.93
N LEU A 32 -8.75 0.12 -12.58
CA LEU A 32 -7.56 0.94 -12.42
C LEU A 32 -7.01 1.32 -13.81
N ASP A 33 -6.95 2.61 -14.10
CA ASP A 33 -6.18 3.15 -15.22
C ASP A 33 -4.81 3.63 -14.71
N VAL A 34 -3.74 3.03 -15.23
CA VAL A 34 -2.36 3.37 -14.86
C VAL A 34 -1.75 4.45 -15.77
N GLY A 35 -2.44 4.87 -16.82
CA GLY A 35 -1.95 5.80 -17.82
C GLY A 35 -0.65 5.30 -18.47
N LEU A 36 0.38 6.17 -18.47
CA LEU A 36 1.70 5.87 -19.04
C LEU A 36 2.68 5.25 -18.04
N VAL A 37 2.24 4.97 -16.81
CA VAL A 37 3.09 4.39 -15.78
C VAL A 37 3.46 2.96 -16.16
N ARG A 38 4.75 2.64 -16.06
CA ARG A 38 5.22 1.26 -16.23
C ARG A 38 4.74 0.40 -15.06
N THR A 39 4.10 -0.72 -15.36
CA THR A 39 3.56 -1.65 -14.36
C THR A 39 4.64 -2.58 -13.77
N THR A 40 5.44 -2.03 -12.85
CA THR A 40 6.43 -2.79 -12.07
C THR A 40 5.85 -3.22 -10.71
N THR A 41 6.33 -4.35 -10.19
CA THR A 41 6.00 -4.81 -8.83
C THR A 41 6.48 -3.77 -7.81
N GLY A 42 5.64 -3.42 -6.83
CA GLY A 42 5.94 -2.41 -5.82
C GLY A 42 5.72 -0.96 -6.26
N HIS A 43 5.18 -0.70 -7.46
CA HIS A 43 4.88 0.67 -7.88
C HIS A 43 3.75 1.30 -7.04
N ARG A 44 3.89 2.59 -6.66
CA ARG A 44 2.96 3.30 -5.76
C ARG A 44 1.52 3.39 -6.27
N VAL A 45 1.31 3.33 -7.58
CA VAL A 45 -0.04 3.24 -8.18
C VAL A 45 -0.80 2.01 -7.67
N PHE A 46 -0.10 0.89 -7.42
CA PHE A 46 -0.72 -0.30 -6.84
C PHE A 46 -0.92 -0.18 -5.32
N ALA A 47 -0.21 0.71 -4.63
CA ALA A 47 -0.54 1.05 -3.24
C ALA A 47 -1.87 1.84 -3.18
N CYS A 48 -2.12 2.74 -4.13
CA CYS A 48 -3.41 3.41 -4.26
C CYS A 48 -4.54 2.41 -4.57
N LEU A 49 -4.27 1.42 -5.44
CA LEU A 49 -5.19 0.31 -5.67
C LEU A 49 -5.51 -0.43 -4.37
N LYS A 50 -4.48 -0.81 -3.59
CA LYS A 50 -4.67 -1.51 -2.31
C LYS A 50 -5.54 -0.70 -1.34
N GLY A 51 -5.28 0.60 -1.21
CA GLY A 51 -6.12 1.47 -0.38
C GLY A 51 -7.58 1.56 -0.86
N ALA A 52 -7.84 1.52 -2.17
CA ALA A 52 -9.19 1.50 -2.70
C ALA A 52 -9.91 0.16 -2.44
N LEU A 53 -9.19 -0.96 -2.56
CA LEU A 53 -9.70 -2.29 -2.23
C LEU A 53 -10.06 -2.37 -0.76
N ASP A 54 -9.14 -1.98 0.12
CA ASP A 54 -9.35 -1.95 1.58
C ASP A 54 -10.44 -0.96 1.98
N GLY A 55 -10.73 0.04 1.14
CA GLY A 55 -11.88 0.93 1.29
C GLY A 55 -13.22 0.37 0.80
N GLY A 56 -13.27 -0.89 0.35
CA GLY A 56 -14.49 -1.58 -0.06
C GLY A 56 -14.91 -1.35 -1.52
N VAL A 57 -13.98 -0.95 -2.39
CA VAL A 57 -14.24 -0.82 -3.84
C VAL A 57 -13.92 -2.16 -4.54
N ASP A 58 -14.83 -2.62 -5.41
CA ASP A 58 -14.59 -3.80 -6.26
C ASP A 58 -13.73 -3.40 -7.46
N ILE A 59 -12.43 -3.73 -7.40
CA ILE A 59 -11.49 -3.53 -8.50
C ILE A 59 -10.84 -4.87 -8.85
N PRO A 60 -11.11 -5.44 -10.03
CA PRO A 60 -10.48 -6.68 -10.45
C PRO A 60 -8.96 -6.52 -10.54
N HIS A 61 -8.22 -7.35 -9.81
CA HIS A 61 -6.75 -7.26 -9.73
C HIS A 61 -6.08 -8.60 -9.42
N SER A 62 -4.75 -8.58 -9.28
CA SER A 62 -3.92 -9.69 -8.82
C SER A 62 -2.85 -9.16 -7.88
N GLU A 63 -2.48 -9.94 -6.86
CA GLU A 63 -1.43 -9.58 -5.89
C GLU A 63 -0.02 -9.45 -6.48
N THR A 64 0.21 -9.93 -7.71
CA THR A 64 1.53 -10.03 -8.36
C THR A 64 2.29 -8.71 -8.52
N ARG A 65 1.60 -7.56 -8.37
CA ARG A 65 2.18 -6.22 -8.50
C ARG A 65 2.31 -5.47 -7.18
N PHE A 66 1.82 -6.01 -6.08
CA PHE A 66 2.03 -5.41 -4.76
C PHE A 66 3.48 -5.53 -4.31
N CYS A 67 3.89 -4.64 -3.41
CA CYS A 67 5.17 -4.78 -2.72
C CYS A 67 5.13 -6.06 -1.87
N GLY A 68 6.27 -6.75 -1.72
CA GLY A 68 6.33 -8.04 -1.03
C GLY A 68 5.98 -9.25 -1.90
N PHE A 69 5.59 -9.08 -3.17
CA PHE A 69 5.35 -10.23 -4.06
C PHE A 69 6.66 -10.86 -4.56
N ASP A 70 6.86 -12.13 -4.23
CA ASP A 70 7.97 -12.95 -4.70
C ASP A 70 7.57 -13.70 -5.98
N LYS A 71 8.26 -13.41 -7.09
CA LYS A 71 7.97 -14.01 -8.41
C LYS A 71 8.34 -15.49 -8.51
N GLU A 72 9.35 -15.92 -7.77
CA GLU A 72 9.81 -17.31 -7.80
C GLU A 72 8.86 -18.19 -7.00
N LYS A 73 8.49 -17.73 -5.81
CA LYS A 73 7.52 -18.41 -4.93
C LYS A 73 6.07 -18.21 -5.36
N LYS A 74 5.81 -17.22 -6.24
CA LYS A 74 4.47 -16.80 -6.69
C LYS A 74 3.54 -16.52 -5.51
N LYS A 75 4.05 -15.79 -4.52
CA LYS A 75 3.34 -15.54 -3.27
C LYS A 75 3.60 -14.11 -2.80
N LEU A 76 2.53 -13.45 -2.35
CA LEU A 76 2.62 -12.20 -1.62
C LEU A 76 3.07 -12.42 -0.16
N ASP A 77 4.05 -11.64 0.26
CA ASP A 77 4.34 -11.42 1.67
C ASP A 77 3.53 -10.22 2.18
N ALA A 78 2.45 -10.50 2.92
CA ALA A 78 1.54 -9.50 3.46
C ALA A 78 2.23 -8.60 4.51
N GLU A 79 3.20 -9.13 5.25
CA GLU A 79 3.91 -8.39 6.29
C GLU A 79 4.75 -7.27 5.65
N VAL A 80 5.50 -7.60 4.60
CA VAL A 80 6.28 -6.61 3.83
C VAL A 80 5.36 -5.55 3.21
N LEU A 81 4.20 -5.94 2.68
CA LEU A 81 3.24 -4.97 2.14
C LEU A 81 2.71 -4.05 3.25
N ARG A 82 2.37 -4.61 4.40
CA ARG A 82 1.88 -3.86 5.57
C ARG A 82 2.92 -2.85 6.06
N GLU A 83 4.18 -3.27 6.20
CA GLU A 83 5.30 -2.39 6.54
C GLU A 83 5.41 -1.22 5.56
N HIS A 84 5.25 -1.48 4.26
CA HIS A 84 5.26 -0.43 3.24
C HIS A 84 4.06 0.53 3.34
N ILE A 85 2.87 0.02 3.69
CA ILE A 85 1.67 0.85 3.91
C ILE A 85 1.91 1.85 5.05
N PHE A 86 2.55 1.42 6.14
CA PHE A 86 2.87 2.29 7.27
C PHE A 86 4.18 3.06 7.11
N GLY A 87 4.87 2.94 5.97
CA GLY A 87 6.09 3.70 5.70
C GLY A 87 7.34 3.21 6.44
N GLN A 88 7.34 1.98 6.96
CA GLN A 88 8.44 1.41 7.73
C GLN A 88 9.78 1.44 6.97
N HIS A 89 9.76 1.11 5.66
CA HIS A 89 10.94 1.23 4.79
C HIS A 89 11.57 2.64 4.75
N VAL A 90 10.77 3.69 4.95
CA VAL A 90 11.27 5.07 5.05
C VAL A 90 11.87 5.30 6.43
N ALA A 91 11.19 4.87 7.49
CA ALA A 91 11.67 5.00 8.87
C ALA A 91 13.00 4.25 9.09
N GLU A 92 13.14 3.05 8.56
CA GLU A 92 14.40 2.29 8.59
C GLU A 92 15.52 3.03 7.87
N TYR A 93 15.24 3.57 6.68
CA TYR A 93 16.22 4.35 5.92
C TYR A 93 16.61 5.64 6.65
N MET A 94 15.65 6.31 7.30
CA MET A 94 15.90 7.47 8.16
C MET A 94 16.85 7.11 9.30
N ASN A 95 16.58 6.01 10.02
CA ASN A 95 17.40 5.56 11.15
C ASN A 95 18.82 5.19 10.72
N THR A 96 18.97 4.39 9.65
CA THR A 96 20.28 4.03 9.11
C THR A 96 21.08 5.27 8.71
N MET A 97 20.45 6.23 8.02
CA MET A 97 21.13 7.46 7.60
C MET A 97 21.46 8.39 8.77
N LYS A 98 20.61 8.45 9.80
CA LYS A 98 20.85 9.25 11.01
C LYS A 98 22.12 8.78 11.74
N ASP A 99 22.36 7.47 11.79
CA ASP A 99 23.52 6.87 12.45
C ASP A 99 24.78 6.89 11.57
N GLU A 100 24.65 6.53 10.29
CA GLU A 100 25.80 6.37 9.39
C GLU A 100 26.24 7.67 8.71
N GLU A 101 25.29 8.55 8.35
CA GLU A 101 25.55 9.77 7.56
C GLU A 101 24.74 10.99 8.05
N PRO A 102 25.00 11.52 9.28
CA PRO A 102 24.15 12.55 9.91
C PRO A 102 23.96 13.82 9.09
N GLN A 103 24.99 14.23 8.32
CA GLN A 103 24.88 15.40 7.44
C GLN A 103 23.88 15.17 6.30
N LYS A 104 23.93 14.00 5.65
CA LYS A 104 22.96 13.65 4.60
C LYS A 104 21.56 13.48 5.17
N TYR A 105 21.42 12.95 6.39
CA TYR A 105 20.13 12.86 7.06
C TYR A 105 19.47 14.23 7.20
N GLN A 106 20.22 15.23 7.68
CA GLN A 106 19.72 16.60 7.84
C GLN A 106 19.30 17.23 6.51
N GLU A 107 20.00 16.94 5.41
CA GLU A 107 19.64 17.44 4.08
C GLU A 107 18.42 16.70 3.47
N GLN A 108 18.46 15.37 3.49
CA GLN A 108 17.46 14.50 2.86
C GLN A 108 16.12 14.55 3.59
N PHE A 109 16.14 14.62 4.92
CA PHE A 109 14.96 14.59 5.79
C PHE A 109 14.73 15.92 6.53
N ALA A 110 15.27 17.04 6.02
CA ALA A 110 15.15 18.36 6.61
C ALA A 110 13.71 18.71 7.09
N LYS A 111 12.71 18.38 6.27
CA LYS A 111 11.30 18.64 6.57
C LYS A 111 10.72 17.76 7.69
N TYR A 112 11.25 16.55 7.85
CA TYR A 112 10.86 15.67 8.96
C TYR A 112 11.44 16.19 10.27
N VAL A 113 12.71 16.63 10.25
CA VAL A 113 13.37 17.26 11.40
C VAL A 113 12.65 18.55 11.81
N GLU A 114 12.28 19.41 10.85
CA GLU A 114 11.51 20.64 11.11
C GLU A 114 10.13 20.36 11.73
N ALA A 115 9.50 19.25 11.31
CA ALA A 115 8.19 18.83 11.79
C ALA A 115 8.26 17.96 13.07
N GLU A 116 9.44 17.73 13.62
CA GLU A 116 9.68 16.85 14.78
C GLU A 116 9.13 15.42 14.57
N VAL A 117 9.24 14.91 13.34
CA VAL A 117 8.87 13.54 12.98
C VAL A 117 10.12 12.68 12.91
N GLU A 118 10.19 11.66 13.77
CA GLU A 118 11.28 10.67 13.83
C GLU A 118 10.90 9.32 13.19
#